data_AF-A0A1W0WXI2-F1
#
_entry.id   AF-A0A1W0WXI2-F1
#
_cell.length_a   1.000
_cell.length_b   1.000
_cell.length_c   1.000
_cell.angle_alpha   90.00
_cell.angle_beta   90.00
_cell.angle_gamma   90.00
#
_symmetry.space_group_name_H-M   'P 1'
#
loop_
_entity.id
_entity.type
_entity.pdbx_description
1 polymer ?
#
loop_
_entity_poly.entity_id
_entity_poly.type
_entity_poly.pdbx_seq_one_letter_code
_entity_poly.pdbx_strand_id
1 'polypeptide(L)'
;MVLTEFFICLGYGNGTMRLLCRDTGSVYCDVYAHAAALTAMAYNSSSQVLLSVGEDGLIRAWAIDEKQEECKIKYLQHEVVDDLMLCGVQFLNEGGTIFGVVGYDRNEIITYKA
;
A
#
# COMPACT_ATOMS: atom_id res chain seq x y z
N MET A 1 5.81 9.57 -1.30
CA MET A 1 4.57 8.77 -1.45
C MET A 1 3.55 9.35 -0.47
N VAL A 2 2.29 9.45 -0.91
CA VAL A 2 1.35 10.56 -0.67
C VAL A 2 1.04 10.87 0.80
N LEU A 3 1.22 12.15 1.15
CA LEU A 3 0.68 12.80 2.35
C LEU A 3 -0.82 12.97 2.13
N THR A 4 -1.65 12.27 2.90
CA THR A 4 -3.01 12.74 3.09
C THR A 4 -2.97 14.00 3.95
N GLU A 5 -4.09 14.72 4.08
CA GLU A 5 -4.17 15.86 4.99
C GLU A 5 -3.85 15.45 6.44
N PHE A 6 -3.95 14.15 6.80
CA PHE A 6 -3.94 13.70 8.20
C PHE A 6 -2.84 12.69 8.57
N PHE A 7 -2.37 11.82 7.66
CA PHE A 7 -1.42 10.76 8.00
C PHE A 7 -0.32 10.56 6.95
N ILE A 8 0.73 9.86 7.37
CA ILE A 8 1.83 9.40 6.51
C ILE A 8 1.97 7.88 6.69
N CYS A 9 2.11 7.16 5.58
CA CYS A 9 2.52 5.76 5.54
C CYS A 9 3.99 5.65 5.11
N LEU A 10 4.79 4.94 5.90
CA LEU A 10 6.18 4.61 5.57
C LEU A 10 6.32 3.10 5.38
N GLY A 11 7.11 2.68 4.40
CA GLY A 11 7.44 1.28 4.16
C GLY A 11 8.90 1.02 4.47
N TYR A 12 9.19 -0.11 5.09
CA TYR A 12 10.54 -0.56 5.43
C TYR A 12 10.97 -1.74 4.56
N GLY A 13 12.27 -1.87 4.32
CA GLY A 13 12.87 -3.00 3.59
C GLY A 13 12.75 -4.36 4.31
N ASN A 14 12.22 -4.40 5.53
CA ASN A 14 11.89 -5.64 6.25
C ASN A 14 10.41 -6.05 6.11
N GLY A 15 9.64 -5.35 5.27
CA GLY A 15 8.21 -5.64 5.05
C GLY A 15 7.27 -4.98 6.04
N THR A 16 7.78 -4.23 7.02
CA THR A 16 6.95 -3.44 7.91
C THR A 16 6.44 -2.17 7.23
N MET A 17 5.19 -1.82 7.48
CA MET A 17 4.60 -0.52 7.18
C MET A 17 4.31 0.21 8.49
N ARG A 18 4.64 1.50 8.57
CA ARG A 18 4.37 2.35 9.73
C ARG A 18 3.44 3.48 9.36
N LEU A 19 2.42 3.68 10.19
CA LEU A 19 1.43 4.73 10.06
C LEU A 19 1.67 5.79 11.13
N LEU A 20 1.70 7.07 10.75
CA LEU A 20 2.00 8.16 11.67
C LEU A 20 1.17 9.42 11.39
N CYS A 21 0.94 10.19 12.45
CA CYS A 21 0.29 11.49 12.38
C CYS A 21 1.18 12.46 11.61
N ARG A 22 0.63 13.11 10.59
CA ARG A 22 1.39 14.03 9.74
C ARG A 22 1.95 15.21 10.53
N ASP A 23 1.15 15.78 11.43
CA ASP A 23 1.50 17.04 12.10
C ASP A 23 2.42 16.84 13.30
N THR A 24 2.20 15.78 14.09
CA THR A 24 2.98 15.53 15.30
C THR A 24 4.12 14.53 15.10
N GLY A 25 4.09 13.75 14.01
CA GLY A 25 5.00 12.62 13.80
C GLY A 25 4.74 11.43 14.73
N SER A 26 3.68 11.47 15.55
CA SER A 26 3.34 10.38 16.46
C SER A 26 2.97 9.12 15.70
N VAL A 27 3.55 7.99 16.09
CA VAL A 27 3.24 6.69 15.48
C VAL A 27 1.86 6.24 15.93
N TYR A 28 0.98 5.94 14.97
CA TYR A 28 -0.29 5.29 15.24
C TYR A 28 -0.10 3.78 15.40
N CYS A 29 0.57 3.14 14.44
CA CYS A 29 0.82 1.70 14.47
C CYS A 29 1.92 1.25 13.51
N ASP A 30 2.41 0.03 13.76
CA ASP A 30 3.21 -0.77 12.84
C ASP A 30 2.39 -1.96 12.33
N VAL A 31 2.53 -2.25 11.03
CA VAL A 31 1.85 -3.34 10.33
C VAL A 31 2.92 -4.21 9.68
N TYR A 32 2.91 -5.52 9.98
CA TYR A 32 3.74 -6.50 9.29
C TYR A 32 3.14 -6.81 7.92
N ALA A 33 3.32 -5.87 7.00
CA ALA A 33 2.59 -5.78 5.75
C ALA A 33 3.13 -6.72 4.67
N HIS A 34 4.38 -7.18 4.72
CA HIS A 34 5.01 -8.11 3.78
C HIS A 34 6.02 -9.01 4.50
N ALA A 35 6.27 -10.22 3.98
CA ALA A 35 7.26 -11.15 4.52
C ALA A 35 8.70 -10.87 4.04
N ALA A 36 8.82 -10.05 2.99
CA ALA A 36 10.06 -9.53 2.41
C ALA A 36 9.96 -8.01 2.27
N ALA A 37 10.91 -7.37 1.56
CA ALA A 37 10.93 -5.93 1.43
C ALA A 37 9.61 -5.39 0.88
N LEU A 38 9.04 -4.39 1.56
CA LEU A 38 7.94 -3.59 1.03
C LEU A 38 8.56 -2.57 0.06
N THR A 39 8.23 -2.71 -1.22
CA THR A 39 8.93 -2.01 -2.31
C THR A 39 8.15 -0.81 -2.83
N ALA A 40 6.81 -0.86 -2.79
CA ALA A 40 5.97 0.26 -3.20
C ALA A 40 4.61 0.27 -2.49
N MET A 41 3.98 1.44 -2.43
CA MET A 41 2.59 1.61 -1.98
C MET A 41 1.86 2.62 -2.87
N ALA A 42 0.54 2.57 -2.88
CA ALA A 42 -0.29 3.58 -3.54
C ALA A 42 -1.55 3.80 -2.71
N TYR A 43 -1.88 5.05 -2.40
CA TYR A 43 -3.11 5.39 -1.68
C TYR A 43 -4.12 6.05 -2.63
N ASN A 44 -5.38 5.68 -2.50
CA ASN A 44 -6.49 6.35 -3.15
C ASN A 44 -7.42 6.91 -2.06
N SER A 45 -7.55 8.24 -2.01
CA SER A 45 -8.37 8.95 -1.02
C SER A 45 -9.87 8.83 -1.30
N SER A 46 -10.28 8.68 -2.57
CA SER A 46 -11.70 8.51 -2.92
C SER A 46 -12.25 7.18 -2.41
N SER A 47 -11.45 6.10 -2.49
CA SER A 47 -11.85 4.78 -2.01
C SER A 47 -11.36 4.49 -0.58
N GLN A 48 -10.50 5.35 -0.01
CA GLN A 48 -9.83 5.14 1.28
C GLN A 48 -9.06 3.81 1.35
N VAL A 49 -8.42 3.45 0.23
CA VAL A 49 -7.68 2.18 0.09
C VAL A 49 -6.21 2.48 -0.13
N LEU A 50 -5.35 1.84 0.66
CA LEU A 50 -3.92 1.74 0.42
C LEU A 50 -3.60 0.38 -0.18
N LEU A 51 -2.81 0.37 -1.24
CA LEU A 51 -2.14 -0.80 -1.79
C LEU A 51 -0.70 -0.83 -1.29
N SER A 52 -0.20 -2.02 -0.99
CA SER A 52 1.22 -2.29 -0.78
C SER A 52 1.67 -3.50 -1.58
N VAL A 53 2.90 -3.45 -2.08
CA VAL A 53 3.55 -4.56 -2.79
C VAL A 53 4.95 -4.80 -2.26
N GLY A 54 5.46 -6.02 -2.44
CA GLY A 54 6.79 -6.39 -2.00
C GLY A 54 7.46 -7.48 -2.81
N GLU A 55 8.70 -7.80 -2.42
CA GLU A 55 9.49 -8.89 -2.98
C GLU A 55 8.90 -10.28 -2.70
N ASP A 56 7.90 -10.37 -1.81
CA ASP A 56 7.15 -11.58 -1.52
C ASP A 56 6.09 -11.92 -2.57
N GLY A 57 5.98 -11.13 -3.64
CA GLY A 57 5.04 -11.35 -4.74
C GLY A 57 3.59 -11.06 -4.37
N LEU A 58 3.33 -10.45 -3.22
CA LEU A 58 1.98 -10.12 -2.76
C LEU A 58 1.61 -8.69 -3.09
N ILE A 59 0.35 -8.51 -3.48
CA ILE A 59 -0.33 -7.22 -3.53
C ILE A 59 -1.33 -7.21 -2.39
N ARG A 60 -1.20 -6.31 -1.42
CA ARG A 60 -2.09 -6.23 -0.25
C ARG A 60 -2.89 -4.94 -0.28
N ALA A 61 -4.19 -5.05 0.01
CA ALA A 61 -5.10 -3.92 0.10
C ALA A 61 -5.51 -3.68 1.56
N TRP A 62 -5.54 -2.40 1.94
CA TRP A 62 -5.82 -1.95 3.29
C TRP A 62 -6.85 -0.82 3.26
N ALA A 63 -7.90 -0.91 4.06
CA ALA A 63 -8.78 0.23 4.32
C ALA A 63 -8.14 1.13 5.38
N ILE A 64 -8.18 2.44 5.17
CA ILE A 64 -7.72 3.43 6.12
C ILE A 64 -8.91 4.29 6.56
N ASP A 65 -9.25 4.24 7.85
CA ASP A 65 -10.26 5.11 8.45
C ASP A 65 -9.59 6.41 8.91
N GLU A 66 -9.82 7.50 8.17
CA GLU A 66 -9.33 8.85 8.46
C GLU A 66 -10.27 9.57 9.42
N LYS A 67 -10.23 9.22 10.71
CA LYS A 67 -10.85 10.04 11.76
C LYS A 67 -9.77 10.86 12.45
N GLN A 68 -10.06 12.15 12.67
CA GLN A 68 -9.10 13.15 13.18
C GLN A 68 -8.37 12.73 14.47
N GLU A 69 -8.98 11.88 15.29
CA GLU A 69 -8.42 11.46 16.58
C GLU A 69 -7.75 10.07 16.54
N GLU A 70 -8.07 9.22 15.55
CA GLU A 70 -7.51 7.88 15.41
C GLU A 70 -7.43 7.48 13.93
N CYS A 71 -6.23 7.19 13.44
CA CYS A 71 -6.04 6.57 12.13
C CYS A 71 -5.99 5.05 12.30
N LYS A 72 -6.95 4.33 11.70
CA LYS A 72 -7.00 2.87 11.76
C LYS A 72 -6.75 2.28 10.38
N ILE A 73 -5.92 1.25 10.34
CA ILE A 73 -5.67 0.46 9.14
C ILE A 73 -6.21 -0.95 9.31
N LYS A 74 -6.94 -1.41 8.30
CA LYS A 74 -7.58 -2.73 8.30
C LYS A 74 -7.21 -3.47 7.02
N TYR A 75 -6.70 -4.68 7.17
CA TYR A 75 -6.48 -5.59 6.05
C TYR A 75 -7.82 -5.91 5.35
N LEU A 76 -7.82 -5.82 4.02
CA LEU A 76 -8.97 -6.16 3.19
C LEU A 76 -8.76 -7.51 2.50
N GLN A 77 -7.78 -7.56 1.61
CA GLN A 77 -7.50 -8.73 0.77
C GLN A 77 -6.07 -8.67 0.21
N HIS A 78 -5.67 -9.72 -0.49
CA HIS A 78 -4.45 -9.74 -1.27
C HIS A 78 -4.63 -10.49 -2.58
N GLU A 79 -3.79 -10.16 -3.54
CA GLU A 79 -3.55 -10.93 -4.75
C GLU A 79 -2.11 -11.48 -4.70
N VAL A 80 -1.92 -12.63 -5.36
CA VAL A 80 -0.61 -13.28 -5.46
C VAL A 80 -0.14 -13.17 -6.91
N VAL A 81 1.12 -12.79 -7.09
CA VAL A 81 1.80 -12.85 -8.38
C VAL A 81 2.94 -13.86 -8.25
N ASP A 82 2.71 -15.06 -8.76
CA ASP A 82 3.70 -16.14 -8.68
C ASP A 82 4.99 -15.76 -9.42
N ASP A 83 6.12 -16.13 -8.81
CA ASP A 83 7.46 -15.98 -9.36
C ASP A 83 7.79 -14.55 -9.83
N LEU A 84 7.36 -13.53 -9.08
CA LEU A 84 7.66 -12.14 -9.39
C LEU A 84 7.88 -11.28 -8.14
N MET A 85 9.07 -10.70 -8.02
CA MET A 85 9.32 -9.63 -7.06
C MET A 85 8.68 -8.35 -7.57
N LEU A 86 7.66 -7.87 -6.86
CA LEU A 86 6.96 -6.64 -7.24
C LEU A 86 7.77 -5.43 -6.80
N CYS A 87 7.86 -4.41 -7.66
CA CYS A 87 8.64 -3.21 -7.41
C CYS A 87 7.88 -1.89 -7.63
N GLY A 88 6.61 -1.98 -8.06
CA GLY A 88 5.77 -0.80 -8.24
C GLY A 88 4.28 -1.14 -8.23
N VAL A 89 3.48 -0.20 -7.75
CA VAL A 89 2.01 -0.26 -7.73
C VAL A 89 1.43 1.13 -7.90
N GLN A 90 0.33 1.28 -8.64
CA GLN A 90 -0.36 2.56 -8.82
C GLN A 90 -1.84 2.35 -9.17
N PHE A 91 -2.72 3.14 -8.56
CA PHE A 91 -4.11 3.23 -9.01
C PHE A 91 -4.19 3.91 -10.39
N LEU A 92 -4.97 3.33 -11.30
CA LEU A 92 -5.11 3.77 -12.68
C LEU A 92 -6.40 4.56 -12.94
N ASN A 93 -7.25 4.72 -11.92
CA ASN A 93 -8.46 5.54 -11.98
C ASN A 93 -8.75 6.22 -10.64
N GLU A 94 -9.48 7.35 -10.72
CA GLU A 94 -9.94 8.13 -9.57
C GLU A 94 -10.74 7.28 -8.58
N GLY A 95 -11.60 6.38 -9.08
CA GLY A 95 -12.47 5.54 -8.26
C GLY A 95 -11.77 4.42 -7.49
N GLY A 96 -10.46 4.21 -7.70
CA GLY A 96 -9.68 3.20 -6.98
C GLY A 96 -10.05 1.75 -7.33
N THR A 97 -10.77 1.52 -8.43
CA THR A 97 -11.20 0.17 -8.85
C THR A 97 -10.26 -0.48 -9.84
N ILE A 98 -9.30 0.26 -10.38
CA ILE A 98 -8.30 -0.26 -11.32
C ILE A 98 -6.92 0.12 -10.79
N PHE A 99 -6.00 -0.84 -10.75
CA PHE A 99 -4.60 -0.59 -10.40
C PHE A 99 -3.67 -1.43 -11.26
N GLY A 100 -2.43 -0.98 -11.41
CA GLY A 100 -1.37 -1.69 -12.10
C GLY A 100 -0.23 -1.99 -11.15
N VAL A 101 0.46 -3.10 -11.39
CA VAL A 101 1.72 -3.46 -10.72
C VAL A 101 2.79 -3.80 -11.74
N VAL A 102 4.05 -3.63 -11.34
CA VAL A 102 5.24 -3.98 -12.12
C VAL A 102 6.16 -4.86 -11.28
N GLY A 103 6.89 -5.75 -11.97
CA GLY A 103 7.86 -6.63 -11.34
C GLY A 103 9.29 -6.34 -11.82
N TYR A 104 10.26 -6.77 -11.01
CA TYR A 104 11.69 -6.51 -11.24
C TYR A 104 12.19 -7.04 -12.60
N ASP A 105 11.82 -8.27 -12.97
CA ASP A 105 12.33 -8.96 -14.17
C ASP A 105 11.32 -9.04 -15.34
N ARG A 106 10.20 -8.30 -15.28
CA ARG A 106 9.19 -8.28 -16.35
C ARG A 106 8.99 -6.88 -16.90
N ASN A 107 8.84 -6.77 -18.22
CA ASN A 107 8.61 -5.49 -18.91
C ASN A 107 7.11 -5.21 -19.16
N GLU A 108 6.25 -5.78 -18.33
CA GLU A 108 4.79 -5.70 -18.48
C GLU A 108 4.19 -5.03 -17.24
N ILE A 109 3.09 -4.30 -17.45
CA ILE A 109 2.24 -3.82 -16.36
C ILE A 109 1.09 -4.82 -16.21
N ILE A 110 1.01 -5.46 -15.05
CA ILE A 110 -0.10 -6.35 -14.74
C ILE A 110 -1.23 -5.49 -14.14
N THR A 111 -2.38 -5.46 -14.80
CA THR A 111 -3.52 -4.65 -14.39
C THR A 111 -4.58 -5.49 -13.70
N TYR A 112 -5.10 -4.98 -12.61
CA TYR A 112 -6.17 -5.58 -11.82
C TYR A 112 -7.39 -4.69 -11.83
N LYS A 113 -8.56 -5.32 -11.72
CA LYS A 113 -9.85 -4.65 -11.57
C LYS A 113 -10.57 -5.26 -10.37
N ALA A 114 -10.85 -4.41 -9.38
CA ALA A 114 -11.66 -4.75 -8.21
C ALA A 114 -13.16 -4.75 -8.55
#